data_AF-T1UC69-F1
#
_entry.id   AF-T1UC69-F1
#
_cell.length_a   1.000
_cell.length_b   1.000
_cell.length_c   1.000
_cell.angle_alpha   90.00
_cell.angle_beta   90.00
_cell.angle_gamma   90.00
#
_symmetry.space_group_name_H-M   'P 1'
#
loop_
_entity.id
_entity.type
_entity.pdbx_description
1 polymer ?
#
loop_
_entity_poly.entity_id
_entity_poly.type
_entity_poly.pdbx_seq_one_letter_code
_entity_poly.pdbx_strand_id
1 'polypeptide(L)'
;MREKIVYVESESDKIFLIILNEVKNLGLKDSNIINCWSKDKLSKESESIKEYLKAKDIYIIFDSDNQVEKTKQNIKKQLQQNPEKEHRLSDEEFEQIKIFLLPENDETKHHSKYCELEHLLEKIAKESENKAFYKGFCESYEKFFNKIKQIYPIRTKKAC
;
A
#
# COMPACT_ATOMS: atom_id res chain seq x y z
N MET A 1 -22.19 1.22 0.15
CA MET A 1 -20.91 0.51 0.01
C MET A 1 -20.10 0.77 1.27
N ARG A 2 -19.54 -0.27 1.90
CA ARG A 2 -18.73 -0.14 3.11
C ARG A 2 -17.45 0.63 2.77
N GLU A 3 -17.02 1.54 3.66
CA GLU A 3 -15.79 2.31 3.43
C GLU A 3 -14.59 1.35 3.44
N LYS A 4 -13.60 1.59 2.57
CA LYS A 4 -12.42 0.74 2.43
C LYS A 4 -11.22 1.40 3.10
N ILE A 5 -10.41 0.62 3.80
CA ILE A 5 -9.08 0.98 4.29
C ILE A 5 -8.06 0.05 3.67
N VAL A 6 -6.94 0.62 3.23
CA VAL A 6 -5.85 -0.11 2.58
C VAL A 6 -4.57 0.13 3.36
N TYR A 7 -3.91 -0.94 3.78
CA TYR A 7 -2.59 -0.90 4.40
C TYR A 7 -1.54 -1.31 3.36
N VAL A 8 -0.50 -0.50 3.24
CA VAL A 8 0.64 -0.73 2.35
C VAL A 8 1.96 -0.69 3.09
N GLU A 9 2.99 -1.30 2.52
CA GLU A 9 4.29 -1.45 3.17
C GLU A 9 5.08 -0.13 3.20
N SER A 10 5.06 0.62 2.10
CA SER A 10 5.92 1.78 1.90
C SER A 10 5.19 3.05 1.43
N GLU A 11 5.89 4.19 1.48
CA GLU A 11 5.37 5.43 0.90
C GLU A 11 5.24 5.34 -0.63
N SER A 12 6.11 4.61 -1.32
CA SER A 12 6.01 4.39 -2.77
C SER A 12 4.72 3.66 -3.14
N ASP A 13 4.37 2.61 -2.40
CA ASP A 13 3.12 1.85 -2.61
C ASP A 13 1.89 2.74 -2.40
N LYS A 14 1.94 3.57 -1.37
CA LYS A 14 0.87 4.52 -1.05
C LYS A 14 0.67 5.51 -2.19
N ILE A 15 1.74 6.09 -2.70
CA ILE A 15 1.70 7.05 -3.82
C ILE A 15 1.12 6.38 -5.06
N PHE A 16 1.59 5.18 -5.39
CA PHE A 16 1.06 4.43 -6.53
C PHE A 16 -0.44 4.16 -6.38
N LEU A 17 -0.90 3.71 -5.21
CA LEU A 17 -2.31 3.44 -5.00
C LEU A 17 -3.17 4.70 -5.09
N ILE A 18 -2.67 5.85 -4.62
CA ILE A 18 -3.36 7.14 -4.80
C ILE A 18 -3.54 7.43 -6.29
N ILE A 19 -2.47 7.30 -7.08
CA ILE A 19 -2.55 7.56 -8.53
C ILE A 19 -3.47 6.54 -9.22
N LEU A 20 -3.34 5.25 -8.90
CA LEU A 20 -4.19 4.19 -9.46
C LEU A 20 -5.67 4.45 -9.12
N ASN A 21 -5.95 4.89 -7.89
CA ASN A 21 -7.29 5.26 -7.45
C ASN A 21 -7.86 6.44 -8.24
N GLU A 22 -7.07 7.48 -8.53
CA GLU A 22 -7.48 8.60 -9.38
C GLU A 22 -7.79 8.12 -10.81
N VAL A 23 -6.90 7.34 -11.42
CA VAL A 23 -7.04 6.95 -12.83
C VAL A 23 -8.14 5.90 -13.03
N LYS A 24 -8.32 4.96 -12.09
CA LYS A 24 -9.37 3.92 -12.17
C LYS A 24 -10.65 4.28 -11.44
N ASN A 25 -10.71 5.43 -10.76
CA ASN A 25 -11.83 5.86 -9.93
C ASN A 25 -12.28 4.77 -8.94
N LEU A 26 -11.34 4.22 -8.15
CA LEU A 26 -11.62 3.09 -7.23
C LEU A 26 -12.48 3.51 -6.02
N GLY A 27 -12.72 4.81 -5.85
CA GLY A 27 -13.53 5.38 -4.77
C GLY A 27 -12.87 5.29 -3.39
N LEU A 28 -11.54 5.14 -3.35
CA LEU A 28 -10.77 5.18 -2.11
C LEU A 28 -10.54 6.64 -1.71
N LYS A 29 -10.54 6.91 -0.41
CA LYS A 29 -10.05 8.19 0.12
C LYS A 29 -8.56 8.05 0.38
N ASP A 30 -7.76 9.05 0.00
CA ASP A 30 -6.32 9.05 0.23
C ASP A 30 -5.97 8.88 1.73
N SER A 31 -6.81 9.43 2.62
CA SER A 31 -6.68 9.29 4.08
C SER A 31 -6.83 7.84 4.57
N ASN A 32 -7.44 6.97 3.77
CA ASN A 32 -7.68 5.57 4.10
C ASN A 32 -6.59 4.65 3.54
N ILE A 33 -5.56 5.20 2.88
CA ILE A 33 -4.37 4.47 2.44
C ILE A 33 -3.29 4.71 3.48
N ILE A 34 -3.06 3.71 4.32
CA ILE A 34 -2.19 3.76 5.49
C ILE A 34 -0.86 3.10 5.14
N ASN A 35 0.23 3.83 5.33
CA ASN A 35 1.58 3.31 5.19
C ASN A 35 2.05 2.73 6.54
N CYS A 36 2.40 1.44 6.54
CA CYS A 36 2.92 0.73 7.71
C CYS A 36 4.42 0.98 7.94
N TRP A 37 5.11 1.64 7.01
CA TRP A 37 6.56 1.93 6.98
C TRP A 37 7.48 0.71 6.89
N SER A 38 6.92 -0.50 6.87
CA SER A 38 7.57 -1.80 6.69
C SER A 38 6.52 -2.91 6.83
N LYS A 39 6.70 -4.02 6.10
CA LYS A 39 5.87 -5.22 6.29
C LYS A 39 5.89 -5.78 7.70
N ASP A 40 6.91 -5.51 8.50
CA ASP A 40 7.05 -6.00 9.88
C ASP A 40 6.44 -5.09 10.96
N LYS A 41 5.84 -3.97 10.56
CA LYS A 41 5.25 -2.98 11.47
C LYS A 41 3.72 -2.96 11.48
N LEU A 42 3.07 -3.88 10.76
CA LEU A 42 1.61 -3.96 10.69
C LEU A 42 0.98 -4.20 12.08
N SER A 43 1.68 -4.89 12.99
CA SER A 43 1.19 -5.10 14.36
C SER A 43 0.89 -3.80 15.13
N LYS A 44 1.53 -2.68 14.77
CA LYS A 44 1.25 -1.36 15.37
C LYS A 44 -0.13 -0.83 15.02
N GLU A 45 -0.71 -1.31 13.92
CA GLU A 45 -2.03 -0.91 13.44
C GLU A 45 -3.13 -1.88 13.90
N SER A 46 -2.78 -2.92 14.68
CA SER A 46 -3.71 -4.00 15.06
C SER A 46 -4.96 -3.52 15.80
N GLU A 47 -4.82 -2.55 16.71
CA GLU A 47 -5.94 -1.92 17.41
C GLU A 47 -6.93 -1.29 16.41
N SER A 48 -6.41 -0.40 15.57
CA SER A 48 -7.17 0.27 14.51
C SER A 48 -7.82 -0.73 13.55
N ILE A 49 -7.09 -1.75 13.10
CA ILE A 49 -7.59 -2.80 12.21
C ILE A 49 -8.77 -3.52 12.86
N LYS A 50 -8.64 -3.91 14.13
CA LYS A 50 -9.72 -4.60 14.86
C LYS A 50 -10.97 -3.74 15.01
N GLU A 51 -10.80 -2.46 15.29
CA GLU A 51 -11.94 -1.53 15.36
C GLU A 51 -12.58 -1.34 13.98
N TYR A 52 -11.77 -1.11 12.94
CA TYR A 52 -12.25 -0.90 11.58
C TYR A 52 -12.94 -2.14 10.99
N LEU A 53 -12.57 -3.36 11.38
CA LEU A 53 -13.24 -4.59 10.95
C LEU A 53 -14.72 -4.66 11.34
N LYS A 54 -15.21 -3.79 12.23
CA LYS A 54 -16.64 -3.70 12.56
C LYS A 54 -17.45 -2.94 11.51
N ALA A 55 -16.84 -1.96 10.83
CA ALA A 55 -17.55 -1.01 9.98
C ALA A 55 -16.91 -0.71 8.61
N LYS A 56 -15.67 -1.14 8.35
CA LYS A 56 -14.91 -0.92 7.11
C LYS A 56 -14.33 -2.21 6.49
N ASP A 57 -14.24 -2.26 5.18
CA ASP A 57 -13.55 -3.35 4.48
C ASP A 57 -12.05 -3.08 4.54
N ILE A 58 -11.26 -4.07 4.96
CA ILE A 58 -9.81 -3.91 5.12
C ILE A 58 -9.07 -4.68 4.02
N TYR A 59 -8.11 -3.99 3.43
CA TYR A 59 -7.22 -4.50 2.40
C TYR A 59 -5.77 -4.36 2.89
N ILE A 60 -4.95 -5.37 2.66
CA ILE A 60 -3.50 -5.31 2.88
C ILE A 60 -2.85 -5.59 1.54
N ILE A 61 -1.97 -4.71 1.07
CA ILE A 61 -1.27 -4.85 -0.20
C ILE A 61 0.23 -4.73 0.08
N PHE A 62 0.91 -5.87 0.18
CA PHE A 62 2.34 -5.96 0.49
C PHE A 62 3.09 -6.71 -0.61
N ASP A 63 4.39 -6.49 -0.69
CA ASP A 63 5.28 -7.29 -1.49
C ASP A 63 5.65 -8.59 -0.76
N SER A 64 5.90 -9.64 -1.52
CA SER A 64 5.99 -11.00 -1.00
C SER A 64 7.31 -11.71 -1.25
N ASP A 65 8.26 -11.10 -1.96
CA ASP A 65 9.57 -11.74 -2.26
C ASP A 65 9.46 -13.13 -2.89
N ASN A 66 8.39 -13.40 -3.65
CA ASN A 66 8.00 -14.73 -4.13
C ASN A 66 7.79 -15.77 -2.99
N GLN A 67 7.69 -15.33 -1.75
CA GLN A 67 7.48 -16.09 -0.52
C GLN A 67 6.05 -15.85 0.02
N VAL A 68 5.06 -15.90 -0.87
CA VAL A 68 3.62 -15.63 -0.59
C VAL A 68 3.13 -16.27 0.71
N GLU A 69 3.37 -17.57 0.91
CA GLU A 69 2.92 -18.28 2.12
C GLU A 69 3.58 -17.72 3.39
N LYS A 70 4.90 -17.50 3.35
CA LYS A 70 5.64 -16.95 4.49
C LYS A 70 5.18 -15.53 4.84
N THR A 71 4.96 -14.69 3.83
CA THR A 71 4.48 -13.31 4.03
C THR A 71 3.06 -13.32 4.60
N LYS A 72 2.17 -14.18 4.10
CA LYS A 72 0.82 -14.36 4.66
C LYS A 72 0.86 -14.81 6.12
N GLN A 73 1.72 -15.78 6.46
CA GLN A 73 1.90 -16.22 7.85
C GLN A 73 2.48 -15.11 8.74
N ASN A 74 3.40 -14.29 8.22
CA ASN A 74 3.93 -13.13 8.95
C ASN A 74 2.83 -12.11 9.27
N ILE A 75 1.98 -11.78 8.28
CA ILE A 75 0.81 -10.91 8.47
C ILE A 75 -0.13 -11.50 9.54
N LYS A 76 -0.45 -12.80 9.45
CA LYS A 76 -1.28 -13.50 10.43
C LYS A 76 -0.70 -13.38 11.84
N LYS A 77 0.60 -13.64 11.99
CA LYS A 77 1.31 -13.50 13.27
C LYS A 77 1.25 -12.07 13.81
N GLN A 78 1.46 -11.08 12.96
CA GLN A 78 1.42 -9.67 13.34
C GLN A 78 0.04 -9.19 13.80
N LEU A 79 -1.05 -9.80 13.33
CA LEU A 79 -2.40 -9.42 13.71
C LEU A 79 -3.02 -10.28 14.82
N GLN A 80 -2.56 -11.53 14.99
CA GLN A 80 -3.15 -12.47 15.94
C GLN A 80 -2.25 -12.82 17.13
N GLN A 81 -0.93 -12.60 17.05
CA GLN A 81 0.01 -13.01 18.11
C GLN A 81 0.78 -11.84 18.71
N ASN A 82 1.35 -10.98 17.86
CA ASN A 82 2.20 -9.88 18.28
C ASN A 82 1.50 -8.78 19.10
N PRO A 83 0.22 -8.42 18.84
CA PRO A 83 -0.47 -7.38 19.59
C PRO A 83 -0.81 -7.80 21.03
N GLU A 84 -1.22 -6.80 21.83
CA GLU A 84 -1.88 -7.04 23.11
C GLU A 84 -3.15 -7.89 22.93
N LYS A 85 -3.50 -8.65 23.97
CA LYS A 85 -4.51 -9.72 23.88
C LYS A 85 -5.87 -9.21 23.37
N GLU A 86 -6.26 -8.00 23.74
CA GLU A 86 -7.51 -7.35 23.32
C GLU A 86 -7.52 -6.92 21.86
N HIS A 87 -6.36 -6.64 21.25
CA HIS A 87 -6.22 -6.22 19.86
C HIS A 87 -5.90 -7.36 18.89
N ARG A 88 -5.64 -8.58 19.41
CA ARG A 88 -5.46 -9.77 18.57
C ARG A 88 -6.73 -10.10 17.82
N LEU A 89 -6.61 -10.36 16.53
CA LEU A 89 -7.73 -10.83 15.71
C LEU A 89 -8.02 -12.31 15.97
N SER A 90 -9.29 -12.70 15.89
CA SER A 90 -9.67 -14.11 15.73
C SER A 90 -9.37 -14.62 14.31
N ASP A 91 -9.56 -15.92 14.06
CA ASP A 91 -9.47 -16.45 12.70
C ASP A 91 -10.61 -15.92 11.82
N GLU A 92 -11.83 -15.78 12.35
CA GLU A 92 -12.96 -15.20 11.62
C GLU A 92 -12.77 -13.71 11.30
N GLU A 93 -12.16 -12.94 12.21
CA GLU A 93 -11.79 -11.55 11.95
C GLU A 93 -10.68 -11.45 10.89
N PHE A 94 -9.71 -12.35 10.93
CA PHE A 94 -8.61 -12.37 9.96
C PHE A 94 -9.09 -12.71 8.54
N GLU A 95 -10.00 -13.68 8.38
CA GLU A 95 -10.54 -14.06 7.07
C GLU A 95 -11.41 -12.97 6.42
N GLN A 96 -11.84 -11.96 7.17
CA GLN A 96 -12.52 -10.78 6.61
C GLN A 96 -11.55 -9.81 5.92
N ILE A 97 -10.25 -9.90 6.20
CA ILE A 97 -9.22 -9.05 5.61
C ILE A 97 -8.85 -9.59 4.22
N LYS A 98 -8.88 -8.71 3.21
CA LYS A 98 -8.44 -9.07 1.85
C LYS A 98 -6.96 -8.77 1.70
N ILE A 99 -6.15 -9.82 1.56
CA ILE A 99 -4.70 -9.70 1.42
C ILE A 99 -4.31 -9.89 -0.04
N PHE A 100 -3.62 -8.90 -0.61
CA PHE A 100 -3.00 -8.94 -1.92
C PHE A 100 -1.49 -8.95 -1.71
N LEU A 101 -0.84 -10.00 -2.21
CA LEU A 101 0.59 -10.17 -2.10
C LEU A 101 1.18 -10.06 -3.51
N LEU A 102 1.95 -9.01 -3.73
CA LEU A 102 2.65 -8.79 -4.99
C LEU A 102 3.96 -9.59 -4.97
N PRO A 103 4.36 -10.25 -6.07
CA PRO A 103 5.64 -10.94 -6.13
C PRO A 103 6.79 -9.93 -6.16
N GLU A 104 7.68 -9.92 -5.15
CA GLU A 104 8.88 -9.06 -5.16
C GLU A 104 10.05 -9.70 -5.93
N ASN A 105 10.91 -8.82 -6.42
CA ASN A 105 12.10 -9.06 -7.23
C ASN A 105 13.34 -9.32 -6.37
N ASP A 106 14.18 -10.24 -6.82
CA ASP A 106 15.56 -10.34 -6.33
C ASP A 106 16.28 -9.01 -6.61
N GLU A 107 16.62 -8.23 -5.56
CA GLU A 107 17.38 -6.97 -5.64
C GLU A 107 18.69 -7.10 -6.45
N THR A 108 19.21 -8.32 -6.60
CA THR A 108 20.43 -8.57 -7.36
C THR A 108 20.19 -8.67 -8.88
N LYS A 109 18.94 -8.69 -9.34
CA LYS A 109 18.57 -8.85 -10.76
C LYS A 109 17.34 -8.03 -11.15
N HIS A 110 17.56 -6.81 -11.66
CA HIS A 110 16.58 -6.12 -12.50
C HIS A 110 16.32 -6.95 -13.78
N HIS A 111 15.27 -7.77 -13.80
CA HIS A 111 14.97 -8.63 -14.93
C HIS A 111 13.57 -8.33 -15.46
N SER A 112 13.49 -8.05 -16.76
CA SER A 112 12.30 -7.59 -17.50
C SER A 112 11.08 -8.52 -17.50
N LYS A 113 11.17 -9.65 -16.80
CA LYS A 113 10.10 -10.66 -16.65
C LYS A 113 9.31 -10.51 -15.36
N TYR A 114 9.73 -9.65 -14.44
CA TYR A 114 9.18 -9.58 -13.09
C TYR A 114 8.61 -8.19 -12.77
N CYS A 115 7.61 -8.15 -11.88
CA CYS A 115 6.75 -6.99 -11.66
C CYS A 115 7.02 -6.35 -10.28
N GLU A 116 7.93 -5.39 -10.22
CA GLU A 116 7.80 -4.29 -9.26
C GLU A 116 6.56 -3.45 -9.57
N LEU A 117 6.10 -2.65 -8.60
CA LEU A 117 5.07 -1.65 -8.81
C LEU A 117 5.49 -0.64 -9.90
N GLU A 118 6.77 -0.24 -9.93
CA GLU A 118 7.37 0.57 -11.01
C GLU A 118 7.38 -0.15 -12.37
N HIS A 119 7.61 -1.46 -12.39
CA HIS A 119 7.52 -2.25 -13.63
C HIS A 119 6.09 -2.47 -14.08
N LEU A 120 5.12 -2.48 -13.16
CA LEU A 120 3.69 -2.43 -13.45
C LEU A 120 3.33 -1.08 -14.07
N LEU A 121 3.88 0.02 -13.55
CA LEU A 121 3.77 1.34 -14.17
C LEU A 121 4.39 1.39 -15.56
N GLU A 122 5.58 0.82 -15.72
CA GLU A 122 6.26 0.74 -17.01
C GLU A 122 5.53 -0.18 -17.99
N LYS A 123 4.96 -1.30 -17.54
CA LYS A 123 4.10 -2.18 -18.35
C LYS A 123 2.82 -1.48 -18.76
N ILE A 124 2.15 -0.77 -17.87
CA ILE A 124 0.96 0.01 -18.21
C ILE A 124 1.31 1.16 -19.18
N ALA A 125 2.51 1.73 -19.07
CA ALA A 125 3.04 2.70 -20.04
C ALA A 125 3.33 2.07 -21.40
N LYS A 126 3.84 0.83 -21.44
CA LYS A 126 4.22 0.09 -22.65
C LYS A 126 3.06 -0.64 -23.32
N GLU A 127 2.06 -1.13 -22.58
CA GLU A 127 0.77 -1.65 -23.05
C GLU A 127 -0.13 -0.49 -23.52
N SER A 128 0.40 0.20 -24.52
CA SER A 128 -0.07 1.44 -25.15
C SER A 128 -1.36 1.30 -25.96
N GLU A 129 -2.18 0.27 -25.72
CA GLU A 129 -3.55 0.22 -26.21
C GLU A 129 -4.49 1.10 -25.37
N ASN A 130 -4.10 1.52 -24.16
CA ASN A 130 -4.87 2.45 -23.33
C ASN A 130 -4.15 3.79 -23.11
N LYS A 131 -3.89 4.52 -24.20
CA LYS A 131 -3.28 5.88 -24.18
C LYS A 131 -3.96 6.83 -23.19
N ALA A 132 -5.27 6.71 -22.97
CA ALA A 132 -6.01 7.52 -22.02
C ALA A 132 -5.60 7.24 -20.57
N PHE A 133 -5.42 5.97 -20.21
CA PHE A 133 -4.93 5.58 -18.89
C PHE A 133 -3.51 6.12 -18.65
N TYR A 134 -2.59 5.88 -19.59
CA TYR A 134 -1.19 6.31 -19.43
C TYR A 134 -1.07 7.83 -19.31
N LYS A 135 -1.81 8.57 -20.14
CA LYS A 135 -1.86 10.03 -20.05
C LYS A 135 -2.38 10.50 -18.70
N GLY A 136 -3.49 9.93 -18.22
CA GLY A 136 -4.04 10.24 -16.89
C GLY A 136 -3.06 9.92 -15.76
N PHE A 137 -2.35 8.79 -15.86
CA PHE A 137 -1.31 8.41 -14.90
C PHE A 137 -0.18 9.45 -14.85
N CYS A 138 0.38 9.84 -16.00
CA CYS A 138 1.45 10.84 -16.07
C CYS A 138 1.00 12.20 -15.51
N GLU A 139 -0.21 12.67 -15.88
CA GLU A 139 -0.75 13.94 -15.39
C GLU A 139 -0.96 13.93 -13.87
N SER A 140 -1.51 12.84 -13.32
CA SER A 140 -1.65 12.64 -11.87
C SER A 140 -0.30 12.59 -11.16
N TYR A 141 0.68 11.87 -11.72
CA TYR A 141 2.03 11.80 -11.17
C TYR A 141 2.71 13.16 -11.13
N GLU A 142 2.68 13.92 -12.23
CA GLU A 142 3.25 15.27 -12.30
C GLU A 142 2.57 16.23 -11.30
N LYS A 143 1.24 16.18 -11.19
CA LYS A 143 0.48 17.00 -10.24
C LYS A 143 0.84 16.66 -8.79
N PHE A 144 0.95 15.38 -8.46
CA PHE A 144 1.35 14.91 -7.14
C PHE A 144 2.78 15.35 -6.81
N PHE A 145 3.72 15.17 -7.75
CA PHE A 145 5.11 15.55 -7.58
C PHE A 145 5.29 17.08 -7.44
N ASN A 146 4.53 17.87 -8.20
CA ASN A 146 4.50 19.32 -8.07
C ASN A 146 3.96 19.76 -6.70
N LYS A 147 2.96 19.06 -6.16
CA LYS A 147 2.45 19.30 -4.79
C LYS A 147 3.51 19.03 -3.73
N ILE A 148 4.29 17.95 -3.87
CA ILE A 148 5.42 17.64 -2.96
C ILE A 148 6.52 18.69 -3.09
N LYS A 149 6.92 19.06 -4.31
CA LYS A 149 7.98 20.07 -4.56
C LYS A 149 7.66 21.45 -3.98
N GLN A 150 6.38 21.78 -3.81
CA GLN A 150 5.94 23.02 -3.17
C GLN A 150 6.03 22.96 -1.64
N ILE A 151 6.31 21.80 -1.04
CA ILE A 151 6.58 21.64 0.39
C ILE A 151 8.08 21.88 0.63
N TYR A 152 8.44 23.13 0.96
CA TYR A 152 9.80 23.46 1.39
C TYR A 152 10.10 22.87 2.78
N PRO A 153 11.37 22.53 3.09
CA PRO A 153 11.75 22.16 4.45
C PRO A 153 11.48 23.33 5.40
N ILE A 154 10.81 23.05 6.52
CA ILE A 154 10.73 23.98 7.65
C ILE A 154 12.18 24.21 8.09
N ARG A 155 12.73 25.39 7.76
CA ARG A 155 14.01 25.82 8.31
C ARG A 155 13.88 25.80 9.83
N THR A 156 14.53 24.84 10.49
CA THR A 156 14.79 24.95 11.92
C THR A 156 15.63 26.21 12.10
N LYS A 157 15.03 27.24 12.69
CA LYS A 157 15.77 28.39 13.21
C LYS A 157 16.77 27.82 14.22
N LYS A 158 18.05 27.78 13.86
CA LYS A 158 19.11 27.76 14.88
C LYS A 158 18.94 29.04 15.68
N ALA A 159 18.54 28.92 16.94
CA ALA A 159 18.71 29.98 17.91
C ALA A 159 20.23 30.18 18.06
N CYS A 160 20.70 31.39 17.76
CA CYS A 160 22.01 31.88 18.19
C CYS A 160 22.01 32.11 19.70
#